data_AF-A0A546Y2M9-F1
#
_entry.id   AF-A0A546Y2M9-F1
#
_cell.length_a   1.000
_cell.length_b   1.000
_cell.length_c   1.000
_cell.angle_alpha   90.00
_cell.angle_beta   90.00
_cell.angle_gamma   90.00
#
_symmetry.space_group_name_H-M   'P 1'
#
loop_
_entity.id
_entity.type
_entity.pdbx_description
1 polymer ?
#
loop_
_entity_poly.entity_id
_entity_poly.type
_entity_poly.pdbx_seq_one_letter_code
_entity_poly.pdbx_strand_id
1 'polypeptide(L)'
;MFIPLHDANSLKHIRLQYVTIGLIAVNVLVWLFTGVIASDTQANAAALGLGFIPAVVFDYAYLEPALQVVPDDLTVITYAFLHLDFWHLAGNMLFLWVFGDNVEDALGHFRFLIFYLACAIAGALLHGFVAPTSEGPLIGASGAVSGVVAAYFLLHPKVRVWVLVFMRIPLPLPAFIPLALWIGQQFLMLALGLEENVSWGAHVGGILAGAVMVLFMRRPGVPLFDRTIVPPRAAQFKNPSQTAGLSQIERGYDGGG
;
A
#
# COMPACT_ATOMS: atom_id res chain seq x y z
N MET A 1 -6.55 12.13 -8.25
CA MET A 1 -6.80 11.15 -7.17
C MET A 1 -7.91 10.20 -7.61
N PHE A 2 -7.68 8.89 -7.53
CA PHE A 2 -8.73 7.88 -7.68
C PHE A 2 -8.90 7.16 -6.34
N ILE A 3 -10.10 6.69 -6.02
CA ILE A 3 -10.36 5.91 -4.81
C ILE A 3 -10.52 4.45 -5.22
N PRO A 4 -9.58 3.55 -4.87
CA PRO A 4 -9.76 2.11 -5.06
C PRO A 4 -10.82 1.59 -4.09
N LEU A 5 -11.73 0.76 -4.56
CA LEU A 5 -12.77 0.15 -3.73
C LEU A 5 -12.46 -1.31 -3.40
N HIS A 6 -12.08 -2.08 -4.42
CA HIS A 6 -11.74 -3.50 -4.34
C HIS A 6 -11.18 -3.96 -5.70
N ASP A 7 -10.35 -4.99 -5.71
CA ASP A 7 -9.91 -5.69 -6.92
C ASP A 7 -10.73 -6.97 -7.20
N ALA A 8 -10.31 -7.76 -8.17
CA ALA A 8 -11.02 -8.98 -8.60
C ALA A 8 -10.28 -10.28 -8.27
N ASN A 9 -9.09 -10.18 -7.68
CA ASN A 9 -8.17 -11.26 -7.45
C ASN A 9 -8.47 -11.93 -6.12
N SER A 10 -8.29 -13.24 -6.07
CA SER A 10 -8.43 -14.02 -4.85
C SER A 10 -7.07 -14.50 -4.38
N LEU A 11 -6.89 -14.60 -3.06
CA LEU A 11 -5.71 -15.20 -2.44
C LEU A 11 -5.49 -16.63 -2.97
N LYS A 12 -4.26 -16.96 -3.36
CA LYS A 12 -3.90 -18.26 -3.94
C LYS A 12 -3.01 -19.10 -3.03
N HIS A 13 -2.16 -18.46 -2.24
CA HIS A 13 -1.10 -19.10 -1.45
C HIS A 13 -1.31 -18.96 0.06
N ILE A 14 -1.93 -17.88 0.52
CA ILE A 14 -2.25 -17.64 1.94
C ILE A 14 -3.75 -17.78 2.19
N ARG A 15 -4.12 -18.11 3.44
CA ARG A 15 -5.54 -18.19 3.84
C ARG A 15 -6.15 -16.83 4.14
N LEU A 16 -5.35 -15.94 4.72
CA LEU A 16 -5.74 -14.58 5.11
C LEU A 16 -4.50 -13.69 5.14
N GLN A 17 -4.68 -12.42 4.81
CA GLN A 17 -3.67 -11.36 4.84
C GLN A 17 -3.39 -10.84 6.27
N TYR A 18 -2.87 -11.70 7.14
CA TYR A 18 -2.66 -11.38 8.56
C TYR A 18 -1.75 -10.19 8.79
N VAL A 19 -0.72 -10.02 7.97
CA VAL A 19 0.23 -8.91 8.14
C VAL A 19 -0.39 -7.61 7.69
N THR A 20 -1.12 -7.59 6.58
CA THR A 20 -1.86 -6.42 6.13
C THR A 20 -2.89 -5.98 7.19
N ILE A 21 -3.67 -6.92 7.74
CA ILE A 21 -4.60 -6.65 8.83
C ILE A 21 -3.88 -6.12 10.08
N GLY A 22 -2.76 -6.75 10.45
CA GLY A 22 -1.95 -6.33 11.60
C GLY A 22 -1.39 -4.92 11.44
N LEU A 23 -0.84 -4.59 10.26
CA LEU A 23 -0.35 -3.25 9.95
C LEU A 23 -1.49 -2.22 10.02
N ILE A 24 -2.67 -2.53 9.47
CA ILE A 24 -3.83 -1.65 9.59
C ILE A 24 -4.23 -1.45 11.05
N ALA A 25 -4.32 -2.52 11.82
CA ALA A 25 -4.68 -2.45 13.24
C ALA A 25 -3.68 -1.60 14.04
N VAL A 26 -2.37 -1.78 13.82
CA VAL A 26 -1.33 -0.97 14.48
C VAL A 26 -1.46 0.50 14.12
N ASN A 27 -1.64 0.84 12.83
CA ASN A 27 -1.81 2.23 12.39
C ASN A 27 -3.05 2.89 12.99
N VAL A 28 -4.17 2.16 13.02
CA VAL A 28 -5.42 2.64 13.64
C VAL A 28 -5.22 2.86 15.14
N LEU A 29 -4.57 1.92 15.85
CA LEU A 29 -4.31 2.06 17.28
C LEU A 29 -3.40 3.24 17.57
N VAL A 30 -2.29 3.39 16.84
CA VAL A 30 -1.38 4.54 16.99
C VAL A 30 -2.15 5.84 16.79
N TRP A 31 -2.94 5.97 15.72
CA TRP A 31 -3.72 7.18 15.47
C TRP A 31 -4.79 7.46 16.52
N LEU A 32 -5.44 6.43 17.08
CA LEU A 32 -6.38 6.62 18.20
C LEU A 32 -5.67 7.23 19.42
N PHE A 33 -4.46 6.76 19.75
CA PHE A 33 -3.69 7.30 20.86
C PHE A 33 -3.14 8.70 20.56
N THR A 34 -2.56 8.93 19.39
CA THR A 34 -1.86 10.20 19.07
C THR A 34 -2.77 11.29 18.52
N GLY A 35 -3.92 10.93 17.94
CA GLY A 35 -4.82 11.88 17.25
C GLY A 35 -6.19 12.06 17.90
N VAL A 36 -6.67 11.10 18.70
CA VAL A 36 -8.00 11.19 19.34
C VAL A 36 -7.90 11.33 20.86
N ILE A 37 -7.03 10.54 21.50
CA ILE A 37 -6.90 10.51 22.97
C ILE A 37 -5.92 11.58 23.47
N ALA A 38 -4.82 11.78 22.74
CA ALA A 38 -3.80 12.78 23.10
C ALA A 38 -4.36 14.21 23.03
N SER A 39 -3.93 15.06 23.97
CA SER A 39 -4.08 16.52 23.82
C SER A 39 -3.25 17.04 22.65
N ASP A 40 -3.57 18.23 22.13
CA ASP A 40 -2.82 18.86 21.03
C ASP A 40 -1.31 18.93 21.30
N THR A 41 -0.92 19.19 22.56
CA THR A 41 0.49 19.23 22.95
C THR A 41 1.14 17.85 22.85
N GLN A 42 0.47 16.80 23.31
CA GLN A 42 0.96 15.43 23.22
C GLN A 42 0.99 14.92 21.77
N ALA A 43 -0.01 15.28 20.96
CA ALA A 43 -0.06 14.95 19.55
C ALA A 43 1.11 15.58 18.79
N ASN A 44 1.38 16.87 19.03
CA ASN A 44 2.53 17.57 18.45
C ASN A 44 3.86 16.97 18.92
N ALA A 45 3.98 16.62 20.20
CA ALA A 45 5.18 15.95 20.71
C ALA A 45 5.39 14.57 20.07
N ALA A 46 4.31 13.80 19.86
CA ALA A 46 4.39 12.52 19.16
C ALA A 46 4.78 12.70 17.68
N ALA A 47 4.24 13.72 17.01
CA ALA A 47 4.58 14.05 15.62
C ALA A 47 6.08 14.37 15.46
N LEU A 48 6.65 15.16 16.37
CA LEU A 48 8.07 15.51 16.35
C LEU A 48 8.98 14.36 16.82
N GLY A 49 8.58 13.64 17.86
CA GLY A 49 9.40 12.61 18.49
C GLY A 49 9.38 11.23 17.82
N LEU A 50 8.38 10.96 16.98
CA LEU A 50 8.23 9.70 16.23
C LEU A 50 8.23 9.92 14.71
N GLY A 51 8.11 11.17 14.23
CA GLY A 51 8.21 11.53 12.82
C GLY A 51 9.66 11.58 12.35
N PHE A 52 9.87 11.35 11.05
CA PHE A 52 11.20 11.43 10.46
C PHE A 52 11.50 12.89 10.09
N ILE A 53 12.44 13.53 10.78
CA ILE A 53 12.84 14.92 10.51
C ILE A 53 14.23 14.88 9.84
N PRO A 54 14.34 15.18 8.52
CA PRO A 54 15.60 15.13 7.80
C PRO A 54 16.72 15.92 8.46
N ALA A 55 16.43 17.15 8.91
CA ALA A 55 17.43 18.01 9.54
C ALA A 55 17.99 17.43 10.84
N VAL A 56 17.19 16.66 11.60
CA VAL A 56 17.65 16.02 12.84
C VAL A 56 18.49 14.78 12.52
N VAL A 57 17.99 13.90 11.64
CA VAL A 57 18.69 12.65 11.27
C VAL A 57 20.01 12.91 10.54
N PHE A 58 20.13 14.03 9.82
CA PHE A 58 21.36 14.42 9.12
C PHE A 58 22.18 15.48 9.86
N ASP A 59 21.96 15.68 11.16
CA ASP A 59 22.75 16.57 12.03
C ASP A 59 22.78 18.05 11.61
N TYR A 60 21.77 18.53 10.87
CA TYR A 60 21.59 19.95 10.55
C TYR A 60 20.84 20.72 11.64
N ALA A 61 20.04 20.03 12.47
CA ALA A 61 19.26 20.58 13.57
C ALA A 61 19.23 19.60 14.75
N TYR A 62 18.84 20.08 15.92
CA TYR A 62 18.70 19.27 17.14
C TYR A 62 17.25 19.26 17.60
N LEU A 63 16.73 18.07 17.91
CA LEU A 63 15.45 17.93 18.59
C LEU A 63 15.67 18.09 20.10
N GLU A 64 14.78 18.84 20.75
CA GLU A 64 14.80 18.99 22.22
C GLU A 64 14.75 17.59 22.88
N PRO A 65 15.65 17.28 23.84
CA PRO A 65 15.70 15.95 24.47
C PRO A 65 14.38 15.48 25.10
N ALA A 66 13.53 16.41 25.54
CA ALA A 66 12.21 16.10 26.09
C ALA A 66 11.22 15.56 25.03
N LEU A 67 11.46 15.81 23.74
CA LEU A 67 10.63 15.35 22.62
C LEU A 67 11.17 14.07 21.98
N GLN A 68 12.38 13.63 22.32
CA GLN A 68 12.99 12.44 21.74
C GLN A 68 12.39 11.16 22.33
N VAL A 69 11.35 10.62 21.68
CA VAL A 69 10.65 9.40 22.12
C VAL A 69 11.42 8.14 21.73
N VAL A 70 12.09 8.16 20.57
CA VAL A 70 12.96 7.10 20.06
C VAL A 70 14.27 7.71 19.56
N PRO A 71 15.37 6.93 19.46
CA PRO A 71 16.57 7.35 18.75
C PRO A 71 16.25 7.86 17.34
N ASP A 72 16.95 8.91 16.91
CA ASP A 72 16.67 9.62 15.65
C ASP A 72 16.74 8.67 14.44
N ASP A 73 17.67 7.71 14.46
CA ASP A 73 17.81 6.67 13.45
C ASP A 73 16.59 5.73 13.32
N LEU A 74 15.78 5.58 14.37
CA LEU A 74 14.57 4.76 14.32
C LEU A 74 13.38 5.51 13.71
N THR A 75 13.47 6.84 13.58
CA THR A 75 12.40 7.64 12.99
C THR A 75 12.14 7.30 11.52
N VAL A 76 13.14 6.78 10.80
CA VAL A 76 13.02 6.22 9.43
C VAL A 76 12.01 5.07 9.33
N ILE A 77 11.56 4.51 10.46
CA ILE A 77 10.52 3.49 10.54
C ILE A 77 9.27 4.03 11.24
N THR A 78 9.42 4.67 12.41
CA THR A 78 8.26 5.02 13.25
C THR A 78 7.33 6.04 12.58
N TYR A 79 7.87 6.89 11.71
CA TYR A 79 7.09 7.88 10.97
C TYR A 79 5.95 7.26 10.15
N ALA A 80 6.16 6.02 9.67
CA ALA A 80 5.22 5.31 8.81
C ALA A 80 3.95 4.89 9.56
N PHE A 81 3.93 4.98 10.89
CA PHE A 81 2.78 4.61 11.72
C PHE A 81 1.98 5.80 12.25
N LEU A 82 2.50 7.02 12.09
CA LEU A 82 1.82 8.25 12.47
C LEU A 82 0.88 8.73 11.36
N HIS A 83 -0.20 9.40 11.74
CA HIS A 83 -1.14 10.02 10.80
C HIS A 83 -1.63 11.37 11.35
N LEU A 84 -1.67 12.38 10.48
CA LEU A 84 -2.04 13.76 10.85
C LEU A 84 -3.52 13.91 11.18
N ASP A 85 -4.37 13.21 10.41
CA ASP A 85 -5.82 13.29 10.53
C ASP A 85 -6.48 11.99 10.06
N PHE A 86 -7.80 11.93 10.24
CA PHE A 86 -8.61 10.77 9.87
C PHE A 86 -8.53 10.44 8.37
N TRP A 87 -8.53 11.46 7.50
CA TRP A 87 -8.52 11.25 6.05
C TRP A 87 -7.17 10.76 5.55
N HIS A 88 -6.08 11.23 6.16
CA HIS A 88 -4.75 10.72 5.91
C HIS A 88 -4.64 9.23 6.29
N LEU A 89 -5.13 8.85 7.48
CA LEU A 89 -5.20 7.43 7.90
C LEU A 89 -6.08 6.62 6.95
N ALA A 90 -7.30 7.06 6.71
CA ALA A 90 -8.27 6.34 5.89
C ALA A 90 -7.74 6.09 4.46
N GLY A 91 -7.07 7.08 3.86
CA GLY A 91 -6.46 6.95 2.53
C GLY A 91 -5.37 5.88 2.49
N ASN A 92 -4.42 5.91 3.44
CA ASN A 92 -3.35 4.92 3.51
C ASN A 92 -3.89 3.51 3.77
N MET A 93 -4.81 3.36 4.72
CA MET A 93 -5.37 2.06 5.08
C MET A 93 -6.23 1.49 3.96
N LEU A 94 -6.94 2.33 3.20
CA LEU A 94 -7.71 1.89 2.03
C LEU A 94 -6.80 1.34 0.93
N PHE A 95 -5.73 2.05 0.57
CA PHE A 95 -4.77 1.55 -0.42
C PHE A 95 -4.06 0.29 0.07
N LEU A 96 -3.66 0.24 1.33
CA LEU A 96 -3.06 -0.95 1.93
C LEU A 96 -4.04 -2.13 1.92
N TRP A 97 -5.31 -1.90 2.23
CA TRP A 97 -6.35 -2.94 2.22
C TRP A 97 -6.62 -3.50 0.82
N VAL A 98 -6.72 -2.63 -0.20
CA VAL A 98 -7.06 -3.05 -1.56
C VAL A 98 -5.89 -3.70 -2.29
N PHE A 99 -4.64 -3.33 -1.98
CA PHE A 99 -3.48 -3.84 -2.72
C PHE A 99 -2.58 -4.77 -1.89
N GLY A 100 -2.60 -4.64 -0.55
CA GLY A 100 -1.72 -5.38 0.35
C GLY A 100 -1.99 -6.87 0.35
N ASP A 101 -3.24 -7.30 0.21
CA ASP A 101 -3.63 -8.72 0.27
C ASP A 101 -2.94 -9.56 -0.81
N ASN A 102 -2.92 -9.08 -2.05
CA ASN A 102 -2.33 -9.76 -3.20
C ASN A 102 -0.80 -9.70 -3.16
N VAL A 103 -0.22 -8.60 -2.69
CA VAL A 103 1.23 -8.49 -2.51
C VAL A 103 1.68 -9.42 -1.36
N GLU A 104 0.93 -9.50 -0.27
CA GLU A 104 1.17 -10.43 0.83
C GLU A 104 1.01 -11.89 0.38
N ASP A 105 0.03 -12.20 -0.47
CA ASP A 105 -0.12 -13.53 -1.08
C ASP A 105 1.11 -13.91 -1.91
N ALA A 106 1.55 -12.98 -2.78
CA ALA A 106 2.68 -13.15 -3.68
C ALA A 106 4.03 -13.28 -2.97
N LEU A 107 4.24 -12.60 -1.83
CA LEU A 107 5.49 -12.62 -1.07
C LEU A 107 5.48 -13.63 0.09
N GLY A 108 4.31 -13.85 0.69
CA GLY A 108 4.14 -14.47 2.00
C GLY A 108 4.34 -13.51 3.16
N HIS A 109 3.73 -13.82 4.31
CA HIS A 109 3.64 -12.96 5.50
C HIS A 109 4.97 -12.29 5.90
N PHE A 110 6.00 -13.09 6.18
CA PHE A 110 7.27 -12.56 6.69
C PHE A 110 8.00 -11.67 5.67
N ARG A 111 8.06 -12.09 4.40
CA ARG A 111 8.69 -11.31 3.33
C ARG A 111 7.91 -10.02 3.06
N PHE A 112 6.58 -10.07 3.16
CA PHE A 112 5.73 -8.88 3.01
C PHE A 112 5.97 -7.86 4.13
N LEU A 113 6.13 -8.30 5.38
CA LEU A 113 6.46 -7.38 6.48
C LEU A 113 7.80 -6.67 6.25
N ILE A 114 8.85 -7.43 5.88
CA ILE A 114 10.16 -6.86 5.56
C ILE A 114 10.05 -5.89 4.37
N PHE A 115 9.33 -6.30 3.32
CA PHE A 115 9.10 -5.49 2.13
C PHE A 115 8.43 -4.15 2.48
N TYR A 116 7.39 -4.18 3.32
CA TYR A 116 6.65 -2.99 3.74
C TYR A 116 7.54 -2.02 4.50
N LEU A 117 8.29 -2.52 5.50
CA LEU A 117 9.21 -1.69 6.29
C LEU A 117 10.37 -1.16 5.45
N ALA A 118 10.92 -1.95 4.53
CA ALA A 118 11.97 -1.50 3.62
C ALA A 118 11.47 -0.40 2.66
N CYS A 119 10.21 -0.46 2.22
CA CYS A 119 9.60 0.62 1.43
C CYS A 119 9.41 1.90 2.24
N ALA A 120 9.03 1.81 3.53
CA ALA A 120 9.01 2.98 4.43
C ALA A 120 10.40 3.61 4.55
N ILE A 121 11.41 2.80 4.86
CA ILE A 121 12.80 3.28 5.03
C ILE A 121 13.29 3.95 3.74
N ALA A 122 13.09 3.32 2.58
CA ALA A 122 13.48 3.90 1.30
C ALA A 122 12.74 5.22 1.00
N GLY A 123 11.47 5.33 1.40
CA GLY A 123 10.70 6.56 1.32
C GLY A 123 11.31 7.66 2.21
N ALA A 124 11.55 7.37 3.48
CA ALA A 124 12.16 8.32 4.42
C ALA A 124 13.51 8.82 3.89
N LEU A 125 14.39 7.91 3.47
CA LEU A 125 15.71 8.25 2.96
C LEU A 125 15.65 9.09 1.69
N LEU A 126 14.78 8.75 0.71
CA LEU A 126 14.67 9.57 -0.50
C LEU A 126 14.11 10.96 -0.19
N HIS A 127 13.11 11.06 0.69
CA HIS A 127 12.61 12.37 1.15
C HIS A 127 13.72 13.17 1.84
N GLY A 128 14.48 12.55 2.74
CA GLY A 128 15.62 13.18 3.40
C GLY A 128 16.66 13.68 2.40
N PHE A 129 17.04 12.89 1.40
CA PHE A 129 18.03 13.34 0.41
C PHE A 129 17.52 14.45 -0.51
N VAL A 130 16.21 14.52 -0.75
CA VAL A 130 15.59 15.60 -1.52
C VAL A 130 15.52 16.90 -0.70
N ALA A 131 15.24 16.81 0.60
CA ALA A 131 15.06 17.95 1.50
C ALA A 131 15.86 17.77 2.82
N PRO A 132 17.21 17.75 2.76
CA PRO A 132 18.06 17.35 3.90
C PRO A 132 18.01 18.31 5.08
N THR A 133 17.65 19.57 4.85
CA THR A 133 17.53 20.60 5.89
C THR A 133 16.07 20.84 6.31
N SER A 134 15.13 19.97 5.93
CA SER A 134 13.74 20.10 6.35
C SER A 134 13.61 19.81 7.85
N GLU A 135 13.04 20.76 8.58
CA GLU A 135 12.70 20.60 10.00
C GLU A 135 11.28 20.05 10.21
N GLY A 136 10.49 19.94 9.13
CA GLY A 136 9.15 19.37 9.18
C GLY A 136 9.19 17.84 9.33
N PRO A 137 8.44 17.23 10.27
CA PRO A 137 8.39 15.78 10.39
C PRO A 137 7.63 15.17 9.22
N LEU A 138 8.29 14.25 8.51
CA LEU A 138 7.63 13.32 7.61
C LEU A 138 6.74 12.39 8.45
N ILE A 139 5.48 12.23 8.06
CA ILE A 139 4.46 11.45 8.78
C ILE A 139 3.63 10.70 7.74
N GLY A 140 3.34 9.41 8.01
CA GLY A 140 2.38 8.63 7.23
C GLY A 140 2.95 7.36 6.62
N ALA A 141 2.09 6.33 6.56
CA ALA A 141 2.38 5.04 5.93
C ALA A 141 2.59 5.11 4.40
N SER A 142 2.39 6.27 3.80
CA SER A 142 2.24 6.42 2.36
C SER A 142 3.47 6.00 1.56
N GLY A 143 4.70 6.16 2.09
CA GLY A 143 5.91 5.62 1.47
C GLY A 143 5.86 4.10 1.31
N ALA A 144 5.56 3.38 2.39
CA ALA A 144 5.41 1.92 2.36
C ALA A 144 4.26 1.48 1.43
N VAL A 145 3.11 2.15 1.54
CA VAL A 145 1.92 1.88 0.71
C VAL A 145 2.21 2.12 -0.78
N SER A 146 2.99 3.15 -1.12
CA SER A 146 3.40 3.43 -2.50
C SER A 146 4.25 2.28 -3.07
N GLY A 147 5.09 1.67 -2.25
CA GLY A 147 5.82 0.44 -2.60
C GLY A 147 4.90 -0.76 -2.82
N VAL A 148 3.88 -0.94 -1.97
CA VAL A 148 2.84 -1.98 -2.16
C VAL A 148 2.09 -1.76 -3.48
N VAL A 149 1.71 -0.52 -3.79
CA VAL A 149 1.05 -0.16 -5.06
C VAL A 149 1.94 -0.49 -6.27
N ALA A 150 3.23 -0.17 -6.20
CA ALA A 150 4.18 -0.49 -7.27
C ALA A 150 4.36 -2.00 -7.45
N ALA A 151 4.46 -2.76 -6.36
CA ALA A 151 4.51 -4.22 -6.42
C ALA A 151 3.23 -4.81 -7.02
N TYR A 152 2.06 -4.33 -6.59
CA TYR A 152 0.78 -4.74 -7.16
C TYR A 152 0.71 -4.44 -8.66
N PHE A 153 1.15 -3.24 -9.09
CA PHE A 153 1.18 -2.87 -10.50
C PHE A 153 2.00 -3.85 -11.35
N LEU A 154 3.13 -4.32 -10.83
CA LEU A 154 3.98 -5.30 -11.52
C LEU A 154 3.41 -6.72 -11.47
N LEU A 155 2.74 -7.10 -10.39
CA LEU A 155 2.14 -8.44 -10.25
C LEU A 155 0.85 -8.57 -11.08
N HIS A 156 -0.05 -7.62 -10.93
CA HIS A 156 -1.46 -7.71 -11.34
C HIS A 156 -1.93 -6.57 -12.27
N PRO A 157 -1.17 -6.14 -13.30
CA PRO A 157 -1.52 -4.97 -14.11
C PRO A 157 -2.85 -5.13 -14.88
N LYS A 158 -3.26 -6.36 -15.18
CA LYS A 158 -4.46 -6.66 -15.97
C LYS A 158 -5.68 -7.03 -15.11
N VAL A 159 -5.52 -7.13 -13.80
CA VAL A 159 -6.65 -7.31 -12.87
C VAL A 159 -7.48 -6.03 -12.88
N ARG A 160 -8.81 -6.16 -12.94
CA ARG A 160 -9.69 -5.00 -12.88
C ARG A 160 -9.86 -4.54 -11.44
N VAL A 161 -9.52 -3.28 -11.19
CA VAL A 161 -9.74 -2.60 -9.91
C VAL A 161 -10.94 -1.69 -10.06
N TRP A 162 -11.88 -1.76 -9.12
CA TRP A 162 -12.97 -0.82 -9.05
C TRP A 162 -12.46 0.51 -8.51
N VAL A 163 -12.54 1.54 -9.34
CA VAL A 163 -12.14 2.90 -8.97
C VAL A 163 -13.33 3.83 -9.05
N LEU A 164 -13.45 4.74 -8.09
CA LEU A 164 -14.39 5.85 -8.21
C LEU A 164 -13.78 6.94 -9.10
N VAL A 165 -14.36 7.12 -10.27
CA VAL A 165 -14.04 8.24 -11.16
C VAL A 165 -14.95 9.43 -10.79
N PHE A 166 -14.36 10.63 -10.68
CA PHE A 166 -15.03 11.85 -10.22
C PHE A 166 -15.78 11.70 -8.88
N MET A 167 -15.30 10.82 -7.99
CA MET A 167 -15.94 10.49 -6.70
C MET A 167 -17.39 9.98 -6.77
N ARG A 168 -17.88 9.60 -7.96
CA ARG A 168 -19.31 9.28 -8.15
C ARG A 168 -19.57 8.00 -8.93
N ILE A 169 -18.75 7.70 -9.93
CA ILE A 169 -19.02 6.60 -10.87
C ILE A 169 -18.01 5.48 -10.61
N PRO A 170 -18.43 4.34 -10.03
CA PRO A 170 -17.57 3.17 -9.90
C PRO A 170 -17.36 2.55 -11.29
N LEU A 171 -16.11 2.50 -11.74
CA LEU A 171 -15.73 1.89 -13.01
C LEU A 171 -14.65 0.82 -12.79
N PRO A 172 -14.82 -0.39 -13.33
CA PRO A 172 -13.80 -1.41 -13.25
C PRO A 172 -12.79 -1.18 -14.38
N LEU A 173 -11.61 -0.66 -14.02
CA LEU A 173 -10.52 -0.41 -14.96
C LEU A 173 -9.39 -1.44 -14.76
N PRO A 174 -8.71 -1.90 -15.82
CA PRO A 174 -7.47 -2.65 -15.68
C PRO A 174 -6.47 -1.86 -14.82
N ALA A 175 -5.91 -2.47 -13.78
CA ALA A 175 -5.09 -1.81 -12.76
C ALA A 175 -3.97 -0.96 -13.36
N PHE A 176 -3.37 -1.40 -14.47
CA PHE A 176 -2.28 -0.66 -15.08
C PHE A 176 -2.65 0.78 -15.45
N ILE A 177 -3.92 1.07 -15.77
CA ILE A 177 -4.35 2.42 -16.17
C ILE A 177 -4.31 3.38 -14.97
N PRO A 178 -5.15 3.20 -13.91
CA PRO A 178 -5.15 4.13 -12.78
C PRO A 178 -3.81 4.13 -12.04
N LEU A 179 -3.14 2.97 -11.92
CA LEU A 179 -1.89 2.88 -11.20
C LEU A 179 -0.71 3.52 -11.96
N ALA A 180 -0.60 3.36 -13.28
CA ALA A 180 0.46 4.05 -14.04
C ALA A 180 0.28 5.57 -13.99
N LEU A 181 -0.96 6.07 -14.12
CA LEU A 181 -1.26 7.50 -13.99
C LEU A 181 -0.91 8.02 -12.59
N TRP A 182 -1.28 7.29 -11.54
CA TRP A 182 -0.99 7.68 -10.17
C TRP A 182 0.51 7.63 -9.85
N ILE A 183 1.22 6.58 -10.27
CA ILE A 183 2.68 6.46 -10.12
C ILE A 183 3.36 7.61 -10.88
N GLY A 184 3.00 7.84 -12.14
CA GLY A 184 3.55 8.92 -12.95
C GLY A 184 3.34 10.30 -12.33
N GLN A 185 2.17 10.52 -11.71
CA GLN A 185 1.91 11.75 -10.95
C GLN A 185 2.91 11.94 -9.79
N GLN A 186 3.29 10.89 -9.06
CA GLN A 186 4.23 11.02 -7.93
C GLN A 186 5.59 11.55 -8.41
N PHE A 187 6.12 10.98 -9.51
CA PHE A 187 7.37 11.43 -10.11
C PHE A 187 7.28 12.85 -10.68
N LEU A 188 6.15 13.18 -11.33
CA LEU A 188 5.94 14.52 -11.88
C LEU A 188 5.93 15.57 -10.76
N MET A 189 5.20 15.32 -9.67
CA MET A 189 5.10 16.26 -8.56
C MET A 189 6.44 16.44 -7.84
N LEU A 190 7.20 15.37 -7.65
CA LEU A 190 8.56 15.44 -7.14
C LEU A 190 9.47 16.28 -8.06
N ALA A 191 9.40 16.05 -9.38
CA ALA A 191 10.22 16.78 -10.36
C ALA A 191 9.88 18.28 -10.44
N LEU A 192 8.62 18.65 -10.17
CA LEU A 192 8.17 20.04 -10.10
C LEU A 192 8.49 20.72 -8.75
N GLY A 193 8.95 19.97 -7.75
CA GLY A 193 9.27 20.51 -6.42
C GLY A 193 8.05 21.05 -5.66
N LEU A 194 6.84 20.56 -5.97
CA LEU A 194 5.59 21.05 -5.37
C LEU A 194 5.33 20.36 -4.03
N GLU A 195 6.09 20.69 -2.98
CA GLU A 195 5.84 20.16 -1.63
C GLU A 195 4.85 21.05 -0.87
N GLU A 196 3.68 20.50 -0.53
CA GLU A 196 2.77 21.07 0.47
C GLU A 196 2.63 20.07 1.62
N ASN A 197 1.49 19.36 1.68
CA ASN A 197 1.17 18.38 2.72
C ASN A 197 1.48 16.92 2.31
N VAL A 198 2.18 16.73 1.19
CA VAL A 198 2.48 15.41 0.61
C VAL A 198 3.96 15.30 0.33
N SER A 199 4.62 14.31 0.93
CA SER A 199 6.02 14.00 0.63
C SER A 199 6.12 13.14 -0.64
N TRP A 200 6.30 13.80 -1.79
CA TRP A 200 6.49 13.12 -3.06
C TRP A 200 7.79 12.30 -3.07
N GLY A 201 8.83 12.78 -2.39
CA GLY A 201 10.07 12.04 -2.17
C GLY A 201 9.83 10.70 -1.47
N ALA A 202 9.01 10.67 -0.42
CA ALA A 202 8.67 9.43 0.26
C ALA A 202 7.90 8.44 -0.63
N HIS A 203 6.96 8.93 -1.43
CA HIS A 203 6.21 8.08 -2.37
C HIS A 203 7.13 7.49 -3.45
N VAL A 204 7.98 8.31 -4.06
CA VAL A 204 8.91 7.86 -5.11
C VAL A 204 9.91 6.85 -4.54
N GLY A 205 10.45 7.08 -3.33
CA GLY A 205 11.38 6.15 -2.68
C GLY A 205 10.73 4.80 -2.42
N GLY A 206 9.50 4.81 -1.90
CA GLY A 206 8.68 3.63 -1.74
C GLY A 206 8.40 2.89 -3.05
N ILE A 207 8.00 3.62 -4.11
CA ILE A 207 7.73 3.04 -5.45
C ILE A 207 8.96 2.35 -6.01
N LEU A 208 10.12 3.01 -5.99
CA LEU A 208 11.36 2.47 -6.52
C LEU A 208 11.78 1.21 -5.76
N ALA A 209 11.77 1.27 -4.43
CA ALA A 209 12.11 0.13 -3.59
C ALA A 209 11.13 -1.04 -3.82
N GLY A 210 9.83 -0.77 -3.82
CA GLY A 210 8.80 -1.78 -4.03
C GLY A 210 8.91 -2.45 -5.40
N ALA A 211 9.11 -1.66 -6.46
CA ALA A 211 9.27 -2.15 -7.82
C ALA A 211 10.50 -3.04 -8.00
N VAL A 212 11.61 -2.73 -7.32
CA VAL A 212 12.83 -3.54 -7.37
C VAL A 212 12.70 -4.79 -6.50
N MET A 213 12.26 -4.64 -5.25
CA MET A 213 12.21 -5.74 -4.29
C MET A 213 11.24 -6.85 -4.71
N VAL A 214 10.08 -6.51 -5.31
CA VAL A 214 9.10 -7.52 -5.74
C VAL A 214 9.68 -8.51 -6.75
N LEU A 215 10.68 -8.11 -7.55
CA LEU A 215 11.33 -8.97 -8.54
C LEU A 215 11.99 -10.19 -7.88
N PHE A 216 12.54 -10.00 -6.68
CA PHE A 216 13.34 -10.99 -5.94
C PHE A 216 12.58 -11.60 -4.75
N MET A 217 11.67 -10.84 -4.13
CA MET A 217 10.98 -11.23 -2.89
C MET A 217 9.69 -12.03 -3.10
N ARG A 218 9.12 -12.04 -4.31
CA ARG A 218 7.97 -12.89 -4.64
C ARG A 218 8.29 -14.39 -4.50
N ARG A 219 7.27 -15.21 -4.26
CA ARG A 219 7.37 -16.67 -4.23
C ARG A 219 7.76 -17.22 -5.62
N PRO A 220 8.53 -18.32 -5.67
CA PRO A 220 8.77 -19.02 -6.94
C PRO A 220 7.45 -19.40 -7.63
N GLY A 221 7.35 -19.16 -8.93
CA GLY A 221 6.17 -19.51 -9.73
C GLY A 221 5.07 -18.45 -9.78
N VAL A 222 5.07 -17.44 -8.92
CA VAL A 222 4.21 -16.26 -9.08
C VAL A 222 4.74 -15.47 -10.28
N PRO A 223 3.98 -15.19 -11.35
CA PRO A 223 4.44 -14.40 -12.50
C PRO A 223 4.41 -12.89 -12.22
N LEU A 224 5.17 -12.11 -12.99
CA LEU A 224 4.93 -10.67 -13.14
C LEU A 224 4.10 -10.47 -14.40
N PHE A 225 3.38 -9.36 -14.43
CA PHE A 225 2.59 -8.89 -15.56
C PHE A 225 1.59 -9.93 -16.03
N ASP A 226 0.65 -10.30 -15.13
CA ASP A 226 -0.43 -11.25 -15.38
C ASP A 226 -0.82 -11.37 -16.86
N ARG A 227 -0.82 -12.62 -17.36
CA ARG A 227 -0.99 -12.87 -18.79
C ARG A 227 -2.44 -12.71 -19.23
N THR A 228 -3.40 -12.86 -18.31
CA THR A 228 -4.84 -12.88 -18.57
C THR A 228 -5.57 -11.74 -17.86
N ILE A 229 -6.66 -11.28 -18.47
CA ILE A 229 -7.55 -10.28 -17.86
C ILE A 229 -8.54 -11.01 -16.96
N VAL A 230 -8.59 -10.67 -15.67
CA VAL A 230 -9.55 -11.23 -14.72
C VAL A 230 -10.72 -10.24 -14.53
N PRO A 231 -11.96 -10.61 -14.90
CA PRO A 231 -13.12 -9.76 -14.67
C PRO A 231 -13.54 -9.76 -13.19
N PRO A 232 -14.07 -8.65 -12.65
CA PRO A 232 -14.54 -8.58 -11.28
C PRO A 232 -15.68 -9.56 -11.04
N ARG A 233 -15.78 -10.11 -9.83
CA ARG A 233 -16.79 -11.10 -9.45
C ARG A 233 -18.22 -10.64 -9.77
N ALA A 234 -18.51 -9.36 -9.59
CA ALA A 234 -19.81 -8.76 -9.94
C ALA A 234 -20.15 -8.77 -11.45
N ALA A 235 -19.15 -8.90 -12.32
CA ALA A 235 -19.32 -9.00 -13.78
C ALA A 235 -19.21 -10.44 -14.30
N GLN A 236 -18.97 -11.43 -13.43
CA GLN A 236 -18.99 -12.84 -13.81
C GLN A 236 -20.44 -13.30 -13.89
N PHE A 237 -21.01 -13.33 -15.10
CA PHE A 237 -22.28 -14.00 -15.33
C PHE A 237 -22.09 -15.51 -15.12
N LYS A 238 -22.83 -16.12 -14.17
CA LYS A 238 -22.95 -17.58 -14.10
C LYS A 238 -23.62 -18.04 -15.40
N ASN A 239 -22.85 -18.60 -16.34
CA ASN A 239 -23.42 -19.27 -17.50
C ASN A 239 -24.21 -20.50 -17.03
N PRO A 240 -25.55 -20.54 -17.18
CA PRO A 240 -26.36 -21.69 -16.75
C PRO A 240 -26.05 -22.97 -17.55
N SER A 241 -25.38 -22.83 -18.70
CA SER A 241 -25.09 -23.92 -19.65
C SER A 241 -23.98 -24.88 -19.22
N GLN A 242 -23.21 -24.58 -18.16
CA GLN A 242 -22.17 -25.50 -17.67
C GLN A 242 -22.67 -26.51 -16.63
N THR A 243 -23.82 -26.29 -16.01
CA THR A 243 -24.44 -27.22 -15.05
C THR A 243 -25.32 -28.30 -15.69
N ALA A 244 -25.70 -28.15 -16.97
CA ALA A 244 -26.58 -29.09 -17.65
C ALA A 244 -25.85 -30.28 -18.31
N GLY A 245 -24.54 -30.16 -18.56
CA GLY A 245 -23.77 -31.17 -19.30
C GLY A 245 -23.28 -32.38 -18.48
N LEU A 246 -23.33 -32.30 -17.15
CA LEU A 246 -22.83 -33.38 -16.27
C LEU A 246 -23.92 -34.34 -15.78
N SER A 247 -25.22 -34.00 -15.91
CA SER A 247 -26.32 -34.86 -15.45
C SER A 247 -26.90 -35.81 -16.49
N GLN A 248 -26.40 -35.76 -17.73
CA GLN A 248 -26.82 -36.65 -18.83
C GLN A 248 -25.82 -37.76 -19.17
N ILE A 249 -24.58 -37.70 -18.68
CA ILE A 249 -23.58 -38.76 -18.94
C ILE A 249 -23.73 -39.93 -17.97
N GLU A 250 -24.30 -39.72 -16.77
CA GLU A 250 -24.48 -40.78 -15.75
C GLU A 250 -25.79 -41.58 -15.85
N ARG A 251 -26.63 -41.35 -16.86
CA ARG A 251 -27.94 -42.05 -17.02
C ARG A 251 -28.03 -42.97 -18.25
N GLY A 252 -26.90 -43.38 -18.81
CA GLY A 252 -26.85 -44.13 -20.07
C GLY A 252 -26.31 -45.56 -20.03
N TYR A 253 -26.04 -46.17 -18.86
CA TYR A 253 -25.31 -47.45 -18.80
C TYR A 253 -25.90 -48.54 -17.90
N ASP A 254 -27.23 -48.58 -17.71
CA ASP A 254 -27.90 -49.74 -17.12
C ASP A 254 -29.01 -50.22 -18.06
N GLY A 255 -28.68 -51.17 -18.95
CA GLY A 255 -29.66 -51.83 -19.81
C GLY A 255 -29.04 -52.80 -20.83
N GLY A 256 -28.92 -54.07 -20.43
CA GLY A 256 -28.88 -55.20 -21.39
C GLY A 256 -27.81 -56.25 -21.12
N GLY A 257 -28.23 -57.41 -20.61
CA GLY A 257 -27.41 -58.63 -20.48
C GLY A 257 -27.83 -59.51 -19.33
#